data_AF-A0A4S4E3L5-F1
#
_entry.id   AF-A0A4S4E3L5-F1
#
_cell.length_a   1.000
_cell.length_b   1.000
_cell.length_c   1.000
_cell.angle_alpha   90.00
_cell.angle_beta   90.00
_cell.angle_gamma   90.00
#
_symmetry.space_group_name_H-M   'P 1'
#
loop_
_entity.id
_entity.type
_entity.pdbx_description
1 polymer ?
#
loop_
_entity_poly.entity_id
_entity_poly.type
_entity_poly.pdbx_seq_one_letter_code
_entity_poly.pdbx_strand_id
1 'polypeptide(L)'
;MVTMGAEKKWLFALFSAAFVSLMLFLSLISGFSASFYTYSFHRPFASTIRCGSGYPPAFAYYISGGAGDGDRIFRLLLAVYHPRNRYLLHIGAEGSDNERRKLVGLIRSVPAIRAFGNVDVVGKPDPATYMGSTNIAAVLHAAAVLLKVDGGWDWFISLSALDYPLLTQDDLSHVFSSIQRDLNFIDHTSDLGWKEAQRVHPIVVDPGLYLARRTQIFHATEKRPTPDAFRVFTGKSSSLYLIYFAT
;
A
#
# COMPACT_ATOMS: atom_id res chain seq x y z
N MET A 1 64.95 26.55 -21.81
CA MET A 1 64.35 26.72 -20.47
C MET A 1 63.52 28.00 -20.52
N VAL A 2 62.22 27.89 -20.85
CA VAL A 2 61.35 29.06 -21.07
C VAL A 2 60.86 29.55 -19.70
N THR A 3 61.35 30.71 -19.27
CA THR A 3 60.96 31.35 -18.02
C THR A 3 59.53 31.88 -18.13
N MET A 4 58.60 31.22 -17.43
CA MET A 4 57.20 31.61 -17.38
C MET A 4 57.06 32.97 -16.66
N GLY A 5 56.60 34.00 -17.38
CA GLY A 5 56.45 35.36 -16.87
C GLY A 5 55.59 35.45 -15.61
N ALA A 6 55.96 36.35 -14.70
CA ALA A 6 55.37 36.46 -13.36
C ALA A 6 53.83 36.55 -13.37
N GLU A 7 53.24 37.19 -14.38
CA GLU A 7 51.79 37.34 -14.54
C GLU A 7 51.04 36.00 -14.67
N LYS A 8 51.64 35.00 -15.35
CA LYS A 8 51.02 33.68 -15.49
C LYS A 8 50.97 32.93 -14.15
N LYS A 9 51.94 33.16 -13.26
CA LYS A 9 51.99 32.52 -11.94
C LYS A 9 50.86 33.00 -11.03
N TRP A 10 50.54 34.29 -11.09
CA TRP A 10 49.43 34.86 -10.31
C TRP A 10 48.07 34.36 -10.80
N LEU A 11 47.88 34.20 -12.11
CA LEU A 11 46.65 33.62 -12.67
C LEU A 11 46.44 32.16 -12.22
N PHE A 12 47.49 31.33 -12.23
CA PHE A 12 47.39 29.96 -11.73
C PHE A 12 47.06 29.90 -10.23
N ALA A 13 47.64 30.78 -9.42
CA ALA A 13 47.34 30.85 -7.99
C ALA A 13 45.88 31.26 -7.73
N LEU A 14 45.37 32.23 -8.48
CA LEU A 14 44.00 32.72 -8.36
C LEU A 14 42.96 31.66 -8.77
N PHE A 15 43.24 30.94 -9.87
CA PHE A 15 42.39 29.83 -10.32
C PHE A 15 42.39 28.67 -9.32
N SER A 16 43.55 28.35 -8.74
CA SER A 16 43.69 27.30 -7.73
C SER A 16 42.92 27.65 -6.45
N ALA A 17 43.02 28.90 -5.99
CA ALA A 17 42.28 29.38 -4.81
C ALA A 17 40.76 29.35 -5.03
N ALA A 18 40.29 29.78 -6.21
CA ALA A 18 38.87 29.73 -6.56
C ALA A 18 38.35 28.29 -6.63
N PHE A 19 39.14 27.37 -7.20
CA PHE A 19 38.79 25.95 -7.27
C PHE A 19 38.70 25.30 -5.88
N VAL A 20 39.65 25.58 -4.99
CA VAL A 20 39.62 25.08 -3.60
C VAL A 20 38.43 25.67 -2.83
N SER A 21 38.12 26.95 -3.01
CA SER A 21 36.95 27.59 -2.41
C SER A 21 35.63 26.96 -2.87
N LEU A 22 35.52 26.66 -4.17
CA LEU A 22 34.35 25.97 -4.74
C LEU A 22 34.21 24.54 -4.18
N MET A 23 35.31 23.80 -4.03
CA MET A 23 35.30 22.47 -3.43
C MET A 23 34.87 22.50 -1.96
N LEU A 24 35.32 23.49 -1.19
CA LEU A 24 34.90 23.68 0.20
C LEU A 24 33.41 24.09 0.30
N PHE A 25 32.92 24.94 -0.60
CA PHE A 25 31.51 25.31 -0.64
C PHE A 25 30.60 24.10 -0.96
N LEU A 26 30.99 23.28 -1.93
CA LEU A 26 30.28 22.05 -2.27
C LEU A 26 30.34 21.00 -1.14
N SER A 27 31.46 20.93 -0.40
CA SER A 27 31.57 20.05 0.76
C SER A 27 30.72 20.50 1.94
N LEU A 28 30.54 21.81 2.15
CA LEU A 28 29.64 22.35 3.17
C LEU A 28 28.16 22.08 2.87
N ILE A 29 27.75 22.20 1.60
CA ILE A 29 26.39 21.85 1.16
C ILE A 29 26.14 20.34 1.34
N SER A 30 27.13 19.52 1.01
CA SER A 30 27.07 18.06 1.16
C SER A 30 27.14 17.64 2.64
N GLY A 31 27.92 18.35 3.45
CA GLY A 31 28.11 18.11 4.89
C GLY A 31 26.90 18.50 5.73
N PHE A 32 26.18 19.56 5.35
CA PHE A 32 24.92 19.93 5.98
C PHE A 32 23.83 18.87 5.74
N SER A 33 23.83 18.26 4.55
CA SER A 33 22.97 17.10 4.27
C SER A 33 23.42 15.88 5.09
N ALA A 34 24.71 15.56 5.11
CA ALA A 34 25.25 14.41 5.83
C ALA A 34 25.02 14.47 7.36
N SER A 35 25.03 15.66 7.96
CA SER A 35 24.84 15.84 9.41
C SER A 35 23.40 15.52 9.88
N PHE A 36 22.40 15.65 9.01
CA PHE A 36 21.04 15.17 9.29
C PHE A 36 20.90 13.65 9.11
N TYR A 37 21.76 13.03 8.31
CA TYR A 37 21.76 11.57 8.09
C TYR A 37 22.60 10.80 9.11
N THR A 38 23.61 11.40 9.74
CA THR A 38 24.54 10.71 10.66
C THR A 38 24.10 10.67 12.12
N TYR A 39 23.02 11.36 12.51
CA TYR A 39 22.48 11.29 13.89
C TYR A 39 21.33 10.29 14.09
N SER A 40 20.90 9.57 13.04
CA SER A 40 20.16 8.32 13.22
C SER A 40 21.15 7.18 13.39
N PHE A 41 21.71 7.04 14.59
CA PHE A 41 22.16 5.72 15.04
C PHE A 41 20.95 4.80 14.98
N HIS A 42 20.81 4.09 13.86
CA HIS A 42 19.90 2.98 13.69
C HIS A 42 20.32 1.90 14.70
N ARG A 43 19.80 1.98 15.93
CA ARG A 43 19.47 0.74 16.62
C ARG A 43 18.33 0.13 15.82
N PRO A 44 18.50 -1.04 15.20
CA PRO A 44 17.34 -1.83 14.85
C PRO A 44 16.61 -2.02 16.18
N PHE A 45 15.34 -1.63 16.27
CA PHE A 45 14.50 -2.23 17.28
C PHE A 45 14.41 -3.71 16.91
N ALA A 46 15.35 -4.50 17.41
CA ALA A 46 15.29 -5.95 17.38
C ALA A 46 14.28 -6.42 18.44
N SER A 47 13.12 -5.78 18.52
CA SER A 47 11.94 -6.47 19.00
C SER A 47 11.51 -7.35 17.84
N THR A 48 12.03 -8.59 17.79
CA THR A 48 11.46 -9.61 16.91
C THR A 48 9.98 -9.70 17.26
N ILE A 49 9.13 -9.13 16.41
CA ILE A 49 7.70 -9.23 16.59
C ILE A 49 7.36 -10.71 16.46
N ARG A 50 6.90 -11.28 17.55
CA ARG A 50 6.56 -12.69 17.59
C ARG A 50 5.13 -12.88 17.09
N CYS A 51 4.98 -13.71 16.07
CA CYS A 51 3.70 -14.09 15.47
C CYS A 51 3.35 -15.54 15.82
N GLY A 52 2.10 -15.94 15.59
CA GLY A 52 1.60 -17.29 15.84
C GLY A 52 0.67 -17.40 17.06
N SER A 53 0.22 -18.64 17.33
CA SER A 53 -0.91 -18.96 18.23
C SER A 53 -0.74 -18.53 19.69
N GLY A 54 0.50 -18.35 20.15
CA GLY A 54 0.82 -17.88 21.51
C GLY A 54 0.96 -16.36 21.68
N TYR A 55 0.73 -15.58 20.61
CA TYR A 55 0.88 -14.12 20.61
C TYR A 55 -0.41 -13.44 20.15
N PRO A 56 -0.63 -12.15 20.47
CA PRO A 56 -1.77 -11.40 19.94
C PRO A 56 -1.82 -11.46 18.42
N PRO A 57 -3.00 -11.44 17.81
CA PRO A 57 -3.10 -11.60 16.37
C PRO A 57 -2.47 -10.46 15.60
N ALA A 58 -2.04 -10.76 14.38
CA ALA A 58 -1.50 -9.80 13.41
C ALA A 58 -2.44 -9.68 12.19
N PHE A 59 -2.59 -8.47 11.69
CA PHE A 59 -3.46 -8.17 10.56
C PHE A 59 -2.66 -7.72 9.34
N ALA A 60 -3.09 -8.12 8.15
CA ALA A 60 -2.62 -7.61 6.89
C ALA A 60 -3.66 -6.66 6.27
N TYR A 61 -3.36 -5.38 6.26
CA TYR A 61 -4.23 -4.35 5.70
C TYR A 61 -3.86 -4.05 4.25
N TYR A 62 -4.83 -4.20 3.35
CA TYR A 62 -4.81 -3.59 2.04
C TYR A 62 -5.62 -2.30 2.07
N ILE A 63 -4.97 -1.15 1.86
CA ILE A 63 -5.61 0.16 1.85
C ILE A 63 -5.55 0.73 0.44
N SER A 64 -6.71 0.83 -0.21
CA SER A 64 -6.82 1.29 -1.59
C SER A 64 -7.52 2.64 -1.71
N GLY A 65 -7.17 3.41 -2.73
CA GLY A 65 -7.86 4.64 -3.10
C GLY A 65 -7.55 5.03 -4.53
N GLY A 66 -8.29 6.01 -5.06
CA GLY A 66 -8.12 6.49 -6.41
C GLY A 66 -7.25 7.73 -6.52
N ALA A 67 -7.36 8.42 -7.65
CA ALA A 67 -6.66 9.68 -7.87
C ALA A 67 -7.08 10.73 -6.84
N GLY A 68 -6.10 11.33 -6.16
CA GLY A 68 -6.32 12.36 -5.13
C GLY A 68 -6.57 11.80 -3.72
N ASP A 69 -6.60 10.48 -3.53
CA ASP A 69 -6.80 9.86 -2.23
C ASP A 69 -5.52 9.67 -1.41
N GLY A 70 -4.34 10.01 -1.94
CA GLY A 70 -3.06 9.77 -1.26
C GLY A 70 -3.00 10.29 0.18
N ASP A 71 -3.50 11.50 0.44
CA ASP A 71 -3.52 12.07 1.79
C ASP A 71 -4.56 11.37 2.70
N ARG A 72 -5.67 10.88 2.14
CA ARG A 72 -6.69 10.09 2.88
C ARG A 72 -6.17 8.72 3.25
N ILE A 73 -5.50 8.04 2.31
CA ILE A 73 -4.82 6.75 2.55
C ILE A 73 -3.80 6.92 3.67
N PHE A 74 -2.97 7.97 3.60
CA PHE A 74 -1.98 8.24 4.63
C PHE A 74 -2.61 8.48 6.01
N ARG A 75 -3.68 9.30 6.07
CA ARG A 75 -4.45 9.52 7.30
C ARG A 75 -5.02 8.22 7.87
N LEU A 76 -5.60 7.38 7.02
CA LEU A 76 -6.18 6.09 7.43
C LEU A 76 -5.10 5.15 7.94
N LEU A 77 -3.97 5.03 7.22
CA LEU A 77 -2.81 4.25 7.66
C LEU A 77 -2.40 4.64 9.07
N LEU A 78 -2.25 5.93 9.36
CA LEU A 78 -1.87 6.39 10.70
C LEU A 78 -2.89 6.00 11.78
N ALA A 79 -4.19 5.98 11.44
CA ALA A 79 -5.24 5.59 12.38
C ALA A 79 -5.26 4.08 12.67
N VAL A 80 -4.87 3.25 11.71
CA VAL A 80 -4.81 1.79 11.87
C VAL A 80 -3.41 1.25 12.09
N TYR A 81 -2.39 2.11 12.22
CA TYR A 81 -1.00 1.67 12.29
C TYR A 81 -0.68 0.98 13.61
N HIS A 82 -0.08 -0.21 13.51
CA HIS A 82 0.48 -0.95 14.63
C HIS A 82 1.71 -1.73 14.14
N PRO A 83 2.81 -1.78 14.91
CA PRO A 83 4.04 -2.46 14.50
C PRO A 83 3.86 -3.94 14.11
N ARG A 84 2.89 -4.63 14.71
CA ARG A 84 2.62 -6.07 14.48
C ARG A 84 1.96 -6.39 13.14
N ASN A 85 1.35 -5.39 12.51
CA ASN A 85 0.55 -5.59 11.31
C ASN A 85 1.38 -5.32 10.05
N ARG A 86 0.93 -5.86 8.92
CA ARG A 86 1.48 -5.58 7.59
C ARG A 86 0.53 -4.68 6.80
N TYR A 87 1.06 -3.73 6.06
CA TYR A 87 0.25 -2.79 5.29
C TYR A 87 0.72 -2.77 3.84
N LEU A 88 -0.23 -2.87 2.91
CA LEU A 88 -0.02 -2.65 1.49
C LEU A 88 -0.96 -1.53 1.03
N LEU A 89 -0.37 -0.42 0.61
CA LEU A 89 -1.11 0.74 0.12
C LEU A 89 -1.17 0.73 -1.40
N HIS A 90 -2.31 1.12 -1.94
CA HIS A 90 -2.51 1.15 -3.38
C HIS A 90 -3.26 2.41 -3.79
N ILE A 91 -2.65 3.17 -4.69
CA ILE A 91 -3.34 4.20 -5.47
C ILE A 91 -3.59 3.60 -6.85
N GLY A 92 -4.87 3.52 -7.25
CA GLY A 92 -5.33 2.97 -8.52
C GLY A 92 -4.62 3.57 -9.73
N ALA A 93 -4.67 2.90 -10.88
CA ALA A 93 -3.96 3.29 -12.11
C ALA A 93 -4.28 4.72 -12.58
N GLU A 94 -5.45 5.25 -12.22
CA GLU A 94 -5.90 6.63 -12.45
C GLU A 94 -5.08 7.68 -11.69
N GLY A 95 -4.44 7.31 -10.57
CA GLY A 95 -3.58 8.20 -9.80
C GLY A 95 -2.24 8.47 -10.51
N SER A 96 -1.64 9.62 -10.20
CA SER A 96 -0.36 10.00 -10.83
C SER A 96 0.84 9.36 -10.14
N ASP A 97 1.94 9.13 -10.88
CA ASP A 97 3.20 8.66 -10.28
C ASP A 97 3.76 9.64 -9.25
N ASN A 98 3.48 10.93 -9.42
CA ASN A 98 3.88 11.95 -8.45
C ASN A 98 3.15 11.78 -7.12
N GLU A 99 1.86 11.45 -7.17
CA GLU A 99 1.05 11.17 -5.99
C GLU A 99 1.57 9.93 -5.24
N ARG A 100 1.86 8.84 -5.96
CA ARG A 100 2.47 7.63 -5.37
C ARG A 100 3.82 7.93 -4.73
N ARG A 101 4.68 8.71 -5.40
CA ARG A 101 5.98 9.15 -4.85
C ARG A 101 5.81 10.02 -3.61
N LYS A 102 4.84 10.95 -3.60
CA LYS A 102 4.51 11.78 -2.43
C LYS A 102 4.09 10.90 -1.25
N LEU A 103 3.20 9.93 -1.48
CA LEU A 103 2.74 8.99 -0.46
C LEU A 103 3.93 8.21 0.16
N VAL A 104 4.84 7.69 -0.66
CA VAL A 104 6.07 7.03 -0.19
C VAL A 104 6.92 7.97 0.67
N GLY A 105 7.04 9.25 0.27
CA GLY A 105 7.74 10.27 1.05
C GLY A 105 7.11 10.51 2.43
N LEU A 106 5.78 10.60 2.50
CA LEU A 106 5.03 10.76 3.75
C LEU A 106 5.25 9.56 4.69
N ILE A 107 5.13 8.34 4.17
CA ILE A 107 5.35 7.11 4.93
C ILE A 107 6.75 7.07 5.56
N ARG A 108 7.78 7.41 4.78
CA ARG A 108 9.18 7.42 5.25
C ARG A 108 9.47 8.50 6.30
N SER A 109 8.64 9.54 6.35
CA SER A 109 8.77 10.62 7.33
C SER A 109 8.36 10.17 8.75
N VAL A 110 7.51 9.15 8.86
CA VAL A 110 7.03 8.62 10.15
C VAL A 110 8.10 7.69 10.76
N PRO A 111 8.68 8.02 11.94
CA PRO A 111 9.78 7.26 12.52
C PRO A 111 9.44 5.79 12.81
N ALA A 112 8.23 5.52 13.33
CA ALA A 112 7.79 4.16 13.64
C ALA A 112 7.69 3.29 12.37
N ILE A 113 7.03 3.79 11.33
CA ILE A 113 6.92 3.08 10.05
C ILE A 113 8.30 2.80 9.45
N ARG A 114 9.19 3.79 9.47
CA ARG A 114 10.57 3.61 9.00
C ARG A 114 11.35 2.58 9.81
N ALA A 115 11.13 2.52 11.13
CA ALA A 115 11.82 1.59 12.01
C ALA A 115 11.36 0.14 11.83
N PHE A 116 10.06 -0.09 11.66
CA PHE A 116 9.49 -1.43 11.52
C PHE A 116 9.44 -1.95 10.07
N GLY A 117 9.45 -1.06 9.08
CA GLY A 117 9.48 -1.47 7.67
C GLY A 117 8.28 -2.33 7.24
N ASN A 118 7.13 -2.11 7.88
CA ASN A 118 5.93 -2.93 7.75
C ASN A 118 4.86 -2.35 6.81
N VAL A 119 5.22 -1.34 6.01
CA VAL A 119 4.33 -0.64 5.07
C VAL A 119 4.95 -0.60 3.69
N ASP A 120 4.26 -1.16 2.70
CA ASP A 120 4.63 -1.12 1.29
C ASP A 120 3.60 -0.35 0.45
N VAL A 121 4.04 0.14 -0.71
CA VAL A 121 3.15 0.76 -1.71
C VAL A 121 3.23 -0.07 -2.99
N VAL A 122 2.08 -0.42 -3.57
CA VAL A 122 1.99 -1.15 -4.84
C VAL A 122 2.71 -0.35 -5.94
N GLY A 123 3.77 -0.95 -6.50
CA GLY A 123 4.59 -0.30 -7.53
C GLY A 123 3.91 -0.23 -8.90
N LYS A 124 3.34 -1.35 -9.35
CA LYS A 124 2.55 -1.43 -10.59
C LYS A 124 1.07 -1.35 -10.23
N PRO A 125 0.42 -0.19 -10.39
CA PRO A 125 -0.94 0.01 -9.92
C PRO A 125 -1.94 -0.79 -10.77
N ASP A 126 -2.86 -1.47 -10.09
CA ASP A 126 -4.01 -2.10 -10.75
C ASP A 126 -5.04 -1.05 -11.17
N PRO A 127 -5.75 -1.27 -12.30
CA PRO A 127 -6.88 -0.45 -12.68
C PRO A 127 -8.07 -0.70 -11.75
N ALA A 128 -8.89 0.33 -11.55
CA ALA A 128 -10.14 0.24 -10.80
C ALA A 128 -11.30 0.73 -11.67
N THR A 129 -12.10 -0.21 -12.19
CA THR A 129 -13.33 0.09 -12.92
C THR A 129 -14.52 0.07 -11.98
N TYR A 130 -15.35 1.12 -11.96
CA TYR A 130 -16.59 1.11 -11.18
C TYR A 130 -17.50 -0.06 -11.56
N MET A 131 -17.91 -0.86 -10.57
CA MET A 131 -18.70 -2.11 -10.73
C MET A 131 -18.02 -3.19 -11.61
N GLY A 132 -16.74 -3.02 -11.94
CA GLY A 132 -15.96 -3.98 -12.71
C GLY A 132 -15.29 -5.04 -11.85
N SER A 133 -14.91 -6.15 -12.49
CA SER A 133 -14.16 -7.24 -11.89
C SER A 133 -12.72 -6.86 -11.52
N THR A 134 -12.19 -5.78 -12.09
CA THR A 134 -10.88 -5.21 -11.75
C THR A 134 -10.71 -4.91 -10.27
N ASN A 135 -11.76 -4.47 -9.55
CA ASN A 135 -11.68 -4.23 -8.10
C ASN A 135 -11.35 -5.52 -7.33
N ILE A 136 -12.00 -6.63 -7.69
CA ILE A 136 -11.75 -7.93 -7.07
C ILE A 136 -10.35 -8.43 -7.47
N ALA A 137 -9.95 -8.23 -8.73
CA ALA A 137 -8.61 -8.59 -9.19
C ALA A 137 -7.51 -7.84 -8.40
N ALA A 138 -7.71 -6.54 -8.12
CA ALA A 138 -6.78 -5.74 -7.31
C ALA A 138 -6.69 -6.25 -5.86
N VAL A 139 -7.82 -6.58 -5.23
CA VAL A 139 -7.84 -7.17 -3.87
C VAL A 139 -7.12 -8.53 -3.84
N LEU A 140 -7.36 -9.40 -4.83
CA LEU A 140 -6.70 -10.70 -4.93
C LEU A 140 -5.20 -10.56 -5.19
N HIS A 141 -4.80 -9.61 -6.04
CA HIS A 141 -3.40 -9.29 -6.28
C HIS A 141 -2.72 -8.79 -4.99
N ALA A 142 -3.38 -7.90 -4.24
CA ALA A 142 -2.89 -7.42 -2.95
C ALA A 142 -2.71 -8.55 -1.92
N ALA A 143 -3.69 -9.44 -1.79
CA ALA A 143 -3.59 -10.61 -0.92
C ALA A 143 -2.42 -11.52 -1.32
N ALA A 144 -2.24 -11.78 -2.62
CA ALA A 144 -1.12 -12.58 -3.13
C ALA A 144 0.25 -11.93 -2.85
N VAL A 145 0.34 -10.60 -2.98
CA VAL A 145 1.56 -9.85 -2.63
C VAL A 145 1.85 -9.96 -1.13
N LEU A 146 0.85 -9.75 -0.28
CA LEU A 146 1.01 -9.84 1.17
C LEU A 146 1.44 -11.24 1.61
N LEU A 147 0.80 -12.30 1.11
CA LEU A 147 1.20 -13.69 1.37
C LEU A 147 2.65 -13.98 0.96
N LYS A 148 3.14 -13.36 -0.12
CA LYS A 148 4.50 -13.56 -0.62
C LYS A 148 5.55 -12.76 0.16
N VAL A 149 5.19 -11.58 0.65
CA VAL A 149 6.10 -10.68 1.38
C VAL A 149 6.21 -11.09 2.85
N ASP A 150 5.10 -11.46 3.47
CA ASP A 150 5.04 -11.86 4.87
C ASP A 150 3.80 -12.74 5.09
N GLY A 151 3.98 -14.01 5.44
CA GLY A 151 2.89 -14.94 5.76
C GLY A 151 2.54 -15.01 7.25
N GLY A 152 3.13 -14.16 8.10
CA GLY A 152 3.00 -14.23 9.55
C GLY A 152 1.74 -13.60 10.14
N TRP A 153 0.85 -13.07 9.30
CA TRP A 153 -0.42 -12.46 9.73
C TRP A 153 -1.56 -13.49 9.76
N ASP A 154 -2.54 -13.23 10.61
CA ASP A 154 -3.67 -14.14 10.86
C ASP A 154 -4.89 -13.77 10.01
N TRP A 155 -5.10 -12.49 9.73
CA TRP A 155 -6.25 -12.01 8.98
C TRP A 155 -5.89 -10.94 7.96
N PHE A 156 -6.42 -11.08 6.76
CA PHE A 156 -6.42 -10.03 5.75
C PHE A 156 -7.59 -9.08 5.98
N ILE A 157 -7.39 -7.79 5.75
CA ILE A 157 -8.40 -6.74 5.85
C ILE A 157 -8.26 -5.80 4.65
N SER A 158 -9.35 -5.65 3.87
CA SER A 158 -9.42 -4.66 2.79
C SER A 158 -10.14 -3.40 3.27
N LEU A 159 -9.53 -2.23 3.04
CA LEU A 159 -10.08 -0.90 3.31
C LEU A 159 -9.94 0.00 2.10
N SER A 160 -10.92 0.87 1.90
CA SER A 160 -10.85 1.99 0.97
C SER A 160 -10.42 3.27 1.70
N ALA A 161 -9.97 4.28 0.94
CA ALA A 161 -9.62 5.60 1.45
C ALA A 161 -10.79 6.36 2.11
N LEU A 162 -12.03 5.85 1.94
CA LEU A 162 -13.25 6.40 2.54
C LEU A 162 -13.55 5.77 3.91
N ASP A 163 -12.93 4.64 4.24
CA ASP A 163 -13.15 3.96 5.51
C ASP A 163 -12.40 4.62 6.66
N TYR A 164 -12.88 4.39 7.90
CA TYR A 164 -12.20 4.86 9.10
C TYR A 164 -12.49 3.94 10.30
N PRO A 165 -11.47 3.60 11.12
CA PRO A 165 -11.67 2.71 12.25
C PRO A 165 -12.53 3.37 13.35
N LEU A 166 -13.41 2.57 13.97
CA LEU A 166 -14.18 2.96 15.15
C LEU A 166 -13.59 2.41 16.46
N LEU A 167 -12.58 1.55 16.35
CA LEU A 167 -11.91 0.88 17.46
C LEU A 167 -10.40 1.09 17.34
N THR A 168 -9.69 1.07 18.47
CA THR A 168 -8.23 1.11 18.46
C THR A 168 -7.65 -0.24 17.99
N GLN A 169 -6.39 -0.24 17.55
CA GLN A 169 -5.71 -1.48 17.15
C GLN A 169 -5.50 -2.43 18.34
N ASP A 170 -5.31 -1.89 19.54
CA ASP A 170 -5.15 -2.69 20.75
C ASP A 170 -6.46 -3.38 21.14
N ASP A 171 -7.59 -2.67 21.09
CA ASP A 171 -8.91 -3.24 21.34
C ASP A 171 -9.27 -4.31 20.31
N LEU A 172 -8.98 -4.04 19.03
CA LEU A 172 -9.18 -5.02 17.96
C LEU A 172 -8.35 -6.28 18.21
N SER A 173 -7.05 -6.12 18.50
CA SER A 173 -6.16 -7.25 18.80
C SER A 173 -6.61 -8.03 20.04
N HIS A 174 -7.07 -7.34 21.08
CA HIS A 174 -7.59 -7.96 22.30
C HIS A 174 -8.84 -8.81 22.00
N VAL A 175 -9.83 -8.27 21.30
CA VAL A 175 -11.06 -9.02 20.95
C VAL A 175 -10.71 -10.24 20.09
N PHE A 176 -9.91 -10.04 19.04
CA PHE A 176 -9.53 -11.12 18.12
C PHE A 176 -8.60 -12.17 18.75
N SER A 177 -7.95 -11.88 19.87
CA SER A 177 -7.19 -12.90 20.62
C SER A 177 -8.06 -14.03 21.18
N SER A 178 -9.35 -13.77 21.39
CA SER A 178 -10.33 -14.75 21.88
C SER A 178 -11.03 -15.54 20.76
N ILE A 179 -10.83 -15.12 19.50
CA ILE A 179 -11.49 -15.67 18.33
C ILE A 179 -10.60 -16.74 17.70
N GLN A 180 -11.21 -17.82 17.22
CA GLN A 180 -10.47 -18.85 16.48
C GLN A 180 -9.98 -18.30 15.13
N ARG A 181 -8.69 -18.51 14.84
CA ARG A 181 -8.01 -17.89 13.69
C ARG A 181 -8.43 -18.45 12.34
N ASP A 182 -9.08 -19.61 12.33
CA ASP A 182 -9.62 -20.28 11.15
C ASP A 182 -11.00 -19.73 10.71
N LEU A 183 -11.51 -18.70 11.37
CA LEU A 183 -12.79 -18.06 11.05
C LEU A 183 -12.63 -16.87 10.09
N ASN A 184 -13.60 -16.76 9.18
CA ASN A 184 -13.78 -15.66 8.25
C ASN A 184 -14.99 -14.81 8.63
N PHE A 185 -14.87 -13.49 8.49
CA PHE A 185 -15.97 -12.55 8.78
C PHE A 185 -16.40 -11.88 7.48
N ILE A 186 -17.51 -12.37 6.92
CA ILE A 186 -18.05 -11.91 5.65
C ILE A 186 -19.57 -11.79 5.79
N ASP A 187 -20.10 -10.59 5.58
CA ASP A 187 -21.55 -10.37 5.51
C ASP A 187 -22.11 -10.99 4.23
N HIS A 188 -23.06 -11.91 4.36
CA HIS A 188 -23.62 -12.64 3.24
C HIS A 188 -25.08 -13.05 3.49
N THR A 189 -25.84 -13.17 2.40
CA THR A 189 -27.17 -13.78 2.38
C THR A 189 -27.33 -14.64 1.12
N SER A 190 -28.08 -15.73 1.24
CA SER A 190 -28.51 -16.56 0.10
C SER A 190 -29.88 -16.16 -0.45
N ASP A 191 -30.56 -15.22 0.20
CA ASP A 191 -31.80 -14.64 -0.32
C ASP A 191 -31.46 -13.57 -1.37
N LEU A 192 -31.48 -13.99 -2.63
CA LEU A 192 -31.11 -13.13 -3.76
C LEU A 192 -32.28 -12.23 -4.19
N GLY A 193 -33.51 -12.74 -4.17
CA GLY A 193 -34.68 -12.05 -4.71
C GLY A 193 -34.43 -11.45 -6.09
N TRP A 194 -34.74 -10.16 -6.26
CA TRP A 194 -34.52 -9.42 -7.51
C TRP A 194 -33.04 -9.33 -7.95
N LYS A 195 -32.09 -9.54 -7.03
CA LYS A 195 -30.65 -9.45 -7.34
C LYS A 195 -30.19 -10.60 -8.23
N GLU A 196 -30.86 -11.74 -8.22
CA GLU A 196 -30.49 -12.88 -9.08
C GLU A 196 -30.55 -12.47 -10.56
N ALA A 197 -31.69 -11.92 -10.98
CA ALA A 197 -31.89 -11.46 -12.36
C ALA A 197 -30.97 -10.29 -12.76
N GLN A 198 -30.56 -9.46 -11.79
CA GLN A 198 -29.77 -8.25 -12.06
C GLN A 198 -28.25 -8.43 -11.89
N ARG A 199 -27.80 -9.44 -11.13
CA ARG A 199 -26.38 -9.60 -10.77
C ARG A 199 -25.80 -10.96 -11.12
N VAL A 200 -26.63 -12.00 -11.26
CA VAL A 200 -26.17 -13.37 -11.57
C VAL A 200 -26.30 -13.65 -13.06
N HIS A 201 -27.46 -13.36 -13.65
CA HIS A 201 -27.75 -13.63 -15.06
C HIS A 201 -26.99 -12.75 -16.06
N PRO A 202 -26.76 -11.45 -15.80
CA PRO A 202 -26.03 -10.62 -16.76
C PRO A 202 -24.56 -11.04 -16.89
N ILE A 203 -24.06 -11.03 -18.12
CA ILE A 203 -22.63 -11.19 -18.39
C ILE A 203 -22.02 -9.81 -18.52
N VAL A 204 -21.08 -9.49 -17.62
CA VAL A 204 -20.38 -8.20 -17.57
C VAL A 204 -18.95 -8.41 -18.04
N VAL A 205 -18.50 -7.58 -18.97
CA VAL A 205 -17.11 -7.53 -19.41
C VAL A 205 -16.48 -6.27 -18.86
N ASP A 206 -15.36 -6.43 -18.18
CA ASP A 206 -14.53 -5.33 -17.69
C ASP A 206 -13.28 -5.20 -18.57
N PRO A 207 -13.24 -4.21 -19.48
CA PRO A 207 -12.09 -3.98 -20.33
C PRO A 207 -10.83 -3.63 -19.55
N GLY A 208 -10.95 -3.12 -18.31
CA GLY A 208 -9.80 -2.73 -17.50
C GLY A 208 -8.84 -3.89 -17.23
N LEU A 209 -9.29 -5.14 -17.32
CA LEU A 209 -8.45 -6.32 -17.17
C LEU A 209 -7.45 -6.54 -18.32
N TYR A 210 -7.78 -6.10 -19.54
CA TYR A 210 -6.97 -6.39 -20.74
C TYR A 210 -6.69 -5.15 -21.62
N LEU A 211 -7.34 -4.02 -21.36
CA LEU A 211 -7.17 -2.74 -22.05
C LEU A 211 -6.92 -1.62 -21.04
N ALA A 212 -5.67 -1.18 -20.95
CA ALA A 212 -5.22 -0.19 -19.95
C ALA A 212 -5.94 1.17 -19.97
N ARG A 213 -6.61 1.54 -21.08
CA ARG A 213 -7.27 2.85 -21.25
C ARG A 213 -8.79 2.80 -21.27
N ARG A 214 -9.41 1.64 -21.04
CA ARG A 214 -10.88 1.50 -21.09
C ARG A 214 -11.40 1.07 -19.73
N THR A 215 -12.02 2.00 -19.01
CA THR A 215 -12.51 1.82 -17.64
C THR A 215 -14.03 1.79 -17.56
N GLN A 216 -14.72 1.56 -18.69
CA GLN A 216 -16.17 1.41 -18.72
C GLN A 216 -16.53 -0.05 -18.96
N ILE A 217 -17.25 -0.65 -18.00
CA ILE A 217 -17.84 -1.97 -18.18
C ILE A 217 -18.90 -1.94 -19.28
N PHE A 218 -19.09 -3.08 -19.93
CA PHE A 218 -20.23 -3.28 -20.80
C PHE A 218 -20.90 -4.62 -20.53
N HIS A 219 -22.19 -4.67 -20.79
CA HIS A 219 -23.00 -5.87 -20.64
C HIS A 219 -23.13 -6.56 -21.99
N ALA A 220 -22.97 -7.88 -22.01
CA ALA A 220 -23.30 -8.65 -23.19
C ALA A 220 -24.82 -8.68 -23.40
N THR A 221 -25.25 -8.84 -24.65
CA THR A 221 -26.66 -9.02 -25.01
C THR A 221 -27.22 -10.32 -24.41
N GLU A 222 -26.41 -11.37 -24.44
CA GLU A 222 -26.75 -12.68 -23.90
C GLU A 222 -26.65 -12.73 -22.37
N LYS A 223 -27.50 -13.56 -21.76
CA LYS A 223 -27.51 -13.84 -20.32
C LYS A 223 -27.17 -15.29 -20.06
N ARG A 224 -26.71 -15.58 -18.84
CA ARG A 224 -26.46 -16.95 -18.36
C ARG A 224 -27.52 -17.38 -17.34
N PRO A 225 -27.82 -18.68 -17.24
CA PRO A 225 -28.64 -19.20 -16.14
C PRO A 225 -27.87 -19.12 -14.80
N THR A 226 -28.60 -19.23 -13.69
CA THR A 226 -28.01 -19.37 -12.36
C THR A 226 -27.24 -20.71 -12.30
N PRO A 227 -25.98 -20.72 -11.83
CA PRO A 227 -25.23 -21.96 -11.63
C PRO A 227 -25.93 -22.91 -10.66
N ASP A 228 -25.92 -24.21 -10.96
CA ASP A 228 -26.52 -25.28 -10.16
C ASP A 228 -25.50 -26.05 -9.31
N ALA A 229 -24.21 -26.03 -9.70
CA ALA A 229 -23.12 -26.70 -8.99
C ALA A 229 -22.79 -26.10 -7.61
N PHE A 230 -23.20 -24.86 -7.33
CA PHE A 230 -22.94 -24.18 -6.06
C PHE A 230 -24.04 -23.17 -5.73
N ARG A 231 -24.19 -22.88 -4.44
CA ARG A 231 -25.12 -21.84 -3.97
C ARG A 231 -24.48 -20.47 -4.11
N VAL A 232 -25.21 -19.53 -4.72
CA VAL A 232 -24.78 -18.14 -4.82
C VAL A 232 -25.19 -17.37 -3.57
N PHE A 233 -24.26 -16.59 -3.05
CA PHE A 233 -24.49 -15.65 -1.95
C PHE A 233 -24.20 -14.23 -2.42
N THR A 234 -24.87 -13.26 -1.80
CA THR A 234 -24.63 -11.83 -2.03
C THR A 234 -24.39 -11.12 -0.70
N GLY A 235 -23.56 -10.09 -0.71
CA GLY A 235 -23.18 -9.33 0.48
C GLY A 235 -22.91 -7.87 0.15
N LYS A 236 -22.48 -7.10 1.15
CA LYS A 236 -22.03 -5.71 0.94
C LYS A 236 -20.57 -5.69 0.51
N SER A 237 -20.27 -4.85 -0.48
CA SER A 237 -18.89 -4.63 -0.95
C SER A 237 -18.02 -3.87 0.07
N SER A 238 -18.64 -3.14 0.99
CA SER A 238 -17.98 -2.37 2.06
C SER A 238 -17.79 -3.16 3.36
N SER A 239 -18.18 -4.44 3.38
CA SER A 239 -17.94 -5.27 4.55
C SER A 239 -16.47 -5.62 4.58
N LEU A 240 -15.83 -5.30 5.70
CA LEU A 240 -14.48 -5.71 6.07
C LEU A 240 -14.30 -7.18 5.65
N TYR A 241 -13.51 -7.45 4.62
CA TYR A 241 -13.15 -8.81 4.29
C TYR A 241 -12.14 -9.25 5.32
N LEU A 242 -12.58 -9.81 6.44
CA LEU A 242 -11.67 -10.47 7.36
C LEU A 242 -11.48 -11.90 6.88
N ILE A 243 -10.51 -12.09 5.99
CA ILE A 243 -10.26 -13.36 5.34
C ILE A 243 -9.00 -13.98 5.95
N TYR A 244 -9.17 -15.11 6.62
CA TYR A 244 -8.14 -16.08 6.86
C TYR A 244 -7.80 -16.78 5.54
N PHE A 245 -6.54 -16.70 5.14
CA PHE A 245 -6.01 -17.52 4.08
C PHE A 245 -5.38 -18.74 4.74
N ALA A 246 -6.00 -19.91 4.60
CA ALA A 246 -5.37 -21.16 4.99
C ALA A 246 -4.06 -21.29 4.23
N THR A 247 -2.94 -21.26 4.95
CA THR A 247 -1.61 -21.59 4.44
C THR A 247 -1.29 -23.04 4.75
#